data_AF-A0A5S3VZX7-F1
#
_entry.id   AF-A0A5S3VZX7-F1
#
_cell.length_a   1.000
_cell.length_b   1.000
_cell.length_c   1.000
_cell.angle_alpha   90.00
_cell.angle_beta   90.00
_cell.angle_gamma   90.00
#
_symmetry.space_group_name_H-M   'P 1'
#
loop_
_entity.id
_entity.type
_entity.pdbx_description
1 polymer ?
#
loop_
_entity_poly.entity_id
_entity_poly.type
_entity_poly.pdbx_seq_one_letter_code
_entity_poly.pdbx_strand_id
1 'polypeptide(L)'
;MKYLGLVLTALLPLSSHAAIYKCIIDDVPTFSQTPCSPDAETLNIKDDKSAKSNGVSDELLKQCSDLALKTGGWRDPHSFVVLSHEHQWRSDASGARQVLAMRVNAKNGYGGYGDSKPFNCFLNHNGTGLSSVQHWVN
;
A
#
# COMPACT_ATOMS: atom_id res chain seq x y z
N MET A 1 -47.91 32.11 26.93
CA MET A 1 -46.73 31.28 27.17
C MET A 1 -46.55 30.36 25.96
N LYS A 2 -45.56 30.61 25.12
CA LYS A 2 -45.31 29.87 23.87
C LYS A 2 -44.08 28.99 24.10
N TYR A 3 -44.26 27.67 24.09
CA TYR A 3 -43.16 26.72 24.16
C TYR A 3 -42.49 26.60 22.79
N LEU A 4 -41.21 26.92 22.76
CA LEU A 4 -40.33 26.78 21.60
C LEU A 4 -39.92 25.30 21.51
N GLY A 5 -40.51 24.55 20.58
CA GLY A 5 -40.11 23.17 20.29
C GLY A 5 -38.84 23.16 19.44
N LEU A 6 -37.70 22.93 20.07
CA LEU A 6 -36.41 22.74 19.40
C LEU A 6 -36.34 21.30 18.88
N VAL A 7 -36.54 21.09 17.57
CA VAL A 7 -36.35 19.78 16.92
C VAL A 7 -34.85 19.61 16.65
N LEU A 8 -34.19 18.78 17.45
CA LEU A 8 -32.81 18.39 17.28
C LEU A 8 -32.73 17.16 16.36
N THR A 9 -32.52 17.38 15.06
CA THR A 9 -32.24 16.29 14.10
C THR A 9 -30.81 15.80 14.31
N ALA A 10 -30.67 14.68 15.03
CA ALA A 10 -29.41 13.95 15.14
C ALA A 10 -29.06 13.31 13.79
N LEU A 11 -28.12 13.90 13.05
CA LEU A 11 -27.44 13.22 11.95
C LEU A 11 -26.52 12.14 12.54
N LEU A 12 -27.01 10.90 12.57
CA LEU A 12 -26.17 9.73 12.79
C LEU A 12 -25.35 9.47 11.51
N PRO A 13 -24.01 9.53 11.56
CA PRO A 13 -23.19 9.08 10.45
C PRO A 13 -23.32 7.55 10.33
N LEU A 14 -23.95 7.07 9.26
CA LEU A 14 -23.87 5.66 8.91
C LEU A 14 -22.43 5.35 8.50
N SER A 15 -21.71 4.66 9.39
CA SER A 15 -20.41 4.07 9.09
C SER A 15 -20.60 2.96 8.06
N SER A 16 -20.51 3.31 6.78
CA SER A 16 -20.44 2.37 5.67
C SER A 16 -19.17 1.53 5.81
N HIS A 17 -19.29 0.37 6.47
CA HIS A 17 -18.27 -0.66 6.44
C HIS A 17 -18.30 -1.23 5.02
N ALA A 18 -17.22 -1.01 4.26
CA ALA A 18 -17.14 -1.42 2.86
C ALA A 18 -17.20 -2.95 2.74
N ALA A 19 -18.39 -3.50 2.52
CA ALA A 19 -18.59 -4.89 2.13
C ALA A 19 -18.46 -4.99 0.60
N ILE A 20 -17.68 -5.94 0.11
CA ILE A 20 -17.64 -6.26 -1.33
C ILE A 20 -18.49 -7.49 -1.56
N TYR A 21 -19.32 -7.45 -2.59
CA TYR A 21 -20.21 -8.54 -2.99
C TYR A 21 -19.68 -9.16 -4.27
N LYS A 22 -19.64 -10.49 -4.33
CA LYS A 22 -19.31 -11.26 -5.52
C LYS A 22 -20.57 -11.90 -6.07
N CYS A 23 -20.81 -11.70 -7.36
CA CYS A 23 -21.91 -12.32 -8.09
C CYS A 23 -21.39 -13.06 -9.33
N ILE A 24 -22.16 -14.03 -9.82
CA ILE A 24 -21.98 -14.60 -11.16
C ILE A 24 -23.07 -14.01 -12.04
N ILE A 25 -22.67 -13.25 -13.06
CA ILE A 25 -23.57 -12.66 -14.07
C ILE A 25 -23.10 -13.21 -15.42
N ASP A 26 -23.97 -13.92 -16.12
CA ASP A 26 -23.65 -14.56 -17.41
C ASP A 26 -22.35 -15.41 -17.36
N ASP A 27 -22.21 -16.24 -16.32
CA ASP A 27 -21.03 -17.06 -16.02
C ASP A 27 -19.73 -16.27 -15.74
N VAL A 28 -19.81 -14.94 -15.61
CA VAL A 28 -18.67 -14.07 -15.30
C VAL A 28 -18.69 -13.65 -13.82
N PRO A 29 -17.62 -13.90 -13.05
CA PRO A 29 -17.50 -13.41 -11.69
C PRO A 29 -17.33 -11.89 -11.68
N THR A 30 -18.28 -11.19 -11.05
CA THR A 30 -18.36 -9.73 -10.96
C THR A 30 -18.36 -9.29 -9.51
N PHE A 31 -17.67 -8.19 -9.20
CA PHE A 31 -17.55 -7.64 -7.85
C PHE A 31 -18.22 -6.27 -7.75
N SER A 32 -18.93 -6.00 -6.66
CA SER A 32 -19.68 -4.75 -6.45
C SER A 32 -19.60 -4.31 -4.99
N GLN A 33 -19.68 -2.99 -4.74
CA GLN A 33 -19.78 -2.42 -3.39
C GLN A 33 -21.21 -2.46 -2.83
N THR A 34 -22.18 -2.87 -3.66
CA THR A 34 -23.58 -3.09 -3.27
C THR A 34 -24.02 -4.49 -3.74
N PRO A 35 -25.02 -5.12 -3.10
CA PRO A 35 -25.51 -6.43 -3.52
C PRO A 35 -25.88 -6.43 -5.02
N CYS A 36 -25.19 -7.25 -5.82
CA CYS A 36 -25.36 -7.30 -7.28
C CYS A 36 -26.38 -8.36 -7.76
N SER A 37 -26.85 -9.23 -6.86
CA SER A 37 -27.81 -10.32 -7.13
C SER A 37 -28.42 -10.80 -5.80
N PRO A 38 -29.61 -11.43 -5.79
CA PRO A 38 -30.12 -12.13 -4.60
C PRO A 38 -29.16 -13.18 -4.03
N ASP A 39 -28.35 -13.80 -4.90
CA ASP A 39 -27.36 -14.81 -4.54
C ASP A 39 -25.95 -14.21 -4.34
N ALA A 40 -25.86 -12.91 -4.10
CA ALA A 40 -24.58 -12.22 -3.91
C ALA A 40 -23.83 -12.79 -2.68
N GLU A 41 -22.65 -13.34 -2.93
CA GLU A 41 -21.75 -13.77 -1.88
C GLU A 41 -21.09 -12.53 -1.26
N THR A 42 -21.27 -12.33 0.04
CA THR A 42 -20.61 -11.22 0.75
C THR A 42 -19.17 -11.60 1.05
N LEU A 43 -18.22 -10.91 0.43
CA LEU A 43 -16.80 -11.02 0.74
C LEU A 43 -16.48 -10.11 1.92
N ASN A 44 -16.29 -10.73 3.07
CA ASN A 44 -15.64 -10.10 4.20
C ASN A 44 -14.14 -10.00 3.88
N ILE A 45 -13.75 -8.91 3.23
CA ILE A 45 -12.35 -8.51 3.20
C ILE A 45 -12.00 -8.18 4.64
N LYS A 46 -11.35 -9.13 5.32
CA LYS A 46 -10.61 -8.78 6.51
C LYS A 46 -9.54 -7.81 6.04
N ASP A 47 -9.73 -6.54 6.34
CA ASP A 47 -8.60 -5.68 6.56
C ASP A 47 -7.78 -6.39 7.63
N ASP A 48 -6.79 -7.15 7.19
CA ASP A 48 -5.72 -7.60 8.05
C ASP A 48 -5.01 -6.31 8.50
N LYS A 49 -5.61 -5.60 9.47
CA LYS A 49 -4.97 -4.57 10.29
C LYS A 49 -3.77 -5.15 11.06
N SER A 50 -3.58 -6.45 10.94
CA SER A 50 -2.42 -7.22 11.32
C SER A 50 -2.10 -8.22 10.21
N ALA A 51 -1.79 -7.75 8.99
CA ALA A 51 -0.82 -8.49 8.20
C ALA A 51 0.39 -8.56 9.13
N LYS A 52 0.62 -9.75 9.72
CA LYS A 52 1.77 -10.02 10.56
C LYS A 52 2.94 -9.31 9.91
N SER A 53 3.75 -8.60 10.69
CA SER A 53 5.10 -8.26 10.27
C SER A 53 5.85 -9.58 10.04
N ASN A 54 5.54 -10.28 8.96
CA ASN A 54 6.48 -11.13 8.29
C ASN A 54 7.58 -10.14 7.95
N GLY A 55 8.64 -10.13 8.77
CA GLY A 55 9.79 -9.27 8.54
C GLY A 55 10.11 -9.33 7.06
N VAL A 56 10.39 -8.17 6.46
CA VAL A 56 10.85 -8.09 5.08
C VAL A 56 11.94 -9.14 4.92
N SER A 57 11.73 -10.12 4.04
CA SER A 57 12.71 -11.19 3.89
C SER A 57 14.02 -10.60 3.37
N ASP A 58 15.15 -11.17 3.80
CA ASP A 58 16.47 -10.71 3.35
C ASP A 58 16.59 -10.72 1.82
N GLU A 59 15.97 -11.70 1.18
CA GLU A 59 15.88 -11.80 -0.28
C GLU A 59 15.11 -10.61 -0.88
N LEU A 60 13.95 -10.25 -0.32
CA LEU A 60 13.17 -9.11 -0.80
C LEU A 60 13.91 -7.78 -0.57
N LEU A 61 14.51 -7.62 0.60
CA LEU A 61 15.32 -6.45 0.91
C LEU A 61 16.51 -6.34 -0.06
N LYS A 62 17.15 -7.46 -0.38
CA LYS A 62 18.23 -7.52 -1.37
C LYS A 62 17.75 -7.13 -2.76
N GLN A 63 16.66 -7.70 -3.26
CA GLN A 63 16.10 -7.37 -4.58
C GLN A 63 15.78 -5.86 -4.68
N CYS A 64 15.16 -5.31 -3.64
CA CYS A 64 14.84 -3.89 -3.57
C CYS A 64 16.08 -3.00 -3.47
N SER A 65 17.08 -3.41 -2.69
CA SER A 65 18.38 -2.72 -2.58
C SER A 65 19.12 -2.71 -3.91
N ASP A 66 19.13 -3.84 -4.63
CA ASP A 66 19.77 -3.95 -5.95
C ASP A 66 19.06 -3.05 -6.98
N LEU A 67 17.72 -2.94 -6.90
CA LEU A 67 16.95 -2.00 -7.73
C LEU A 67 17.30 -0.54 -7.41
N ALA A 68 17.35 -0.18 -6.13
CA ALA A 68 17.72 1.16 -5.68
C ALA A 68 19.15 1.51 -6.09
N LEU A 69 20.09 0.59 -5.96
CA LEU A 69 21.49 0.75 -6.37
C LEU A 69 21.60 1.02 -7.87
N LYS A 70 20.87 0.26 -8.70
CA LYS A 70 20.89 0.40 -10.17
C LYS A 70 20.25 1.69 -10.66
N THR A 71 19.21 2.17 -9.99
CA THR A 71 18.39 3.29 -10.50
C THR A 71 18.70 4.64 -9.85
N GLY A 72 19.33 4.65 -8.67
CA GLY A 72 19.50 5.87 -7.85
C GLY A 72 20.63 6.81 -8.25
N GLY A 73 21.45 6.46 -9.26
CA GLY A 73 22.52 7.35 -9.76
C GLY A 73 23.55 7.74 -8.70
N TRP A 74 23.95 6.77 -7.86
CA TRP A 74 24.84 7.00 -6.71
C TRP A 74 26.25 7.40 -7.13
N ARG A 75 26.82 8.39 -6.45
CA ARG A 75 28.18 8.87 -6.73
C ARG A 75 29.24 7.83 -6.40
N ASP A 76 29.06 7.14 -5.27
CA ASP A 76 29.86 5.98 -4.86
C ASP A 76 28.93 4.78 -4.59
N PRO A 77 28.64 3.96 -5.62
CA PRO A 77 27.79 2.79 -5.49
C PRO A 77 28.31 1.73 -4.49
N HIS A 78 29.62 1.66 -4.26
CA HIS A 78 30.22 0.68 -3.35
C HIS A 78 29.97 1.02 -1.88
N SER A 79 29.66 2.29 -1.60
CA SER A 79 29.25 2.76 -0.27
C SER A 79 27.75 2.74 -0.03
N PHE A 80 26.97 2.16 -0.94
CA PHE A 80 25.52 2.12 -0.81
C PHE A 80 25.09 1.37 0.45
N VAL A 81 24.20 1.98 1.22
CA VAL A 81 23.65 1.42 2.44
C VAL A 81 22.16 1.65 2.54
N VAL A 82 21.46 0.68 3.10
CA VAL A 82 20.08 0.83 3.57
C VAL A 82 20.12 1.16 5.06
N LEU A 83 19.58 2.32 5.43
CA LEU A 83 19.55 2.79 6.82
C LEU A 83 18.31 2.29 7.56
N SER A 84 17.18 2.19 6.85
CA SER A 84 15.93 1.68 7.40
C SER A 84 15.03 1.19 6.27
N HIS A 85 14.10 0.29 6.61
CA HIS A 85 13.09 -0.18 5.68
C HIS A 85 11.78 -0.48 6.42
N GLU A 86 10.67 -0.32 5.72
CA GLU A 86 9.33 -0.57 6.25
C GLU A 86 8.43 -1.10 5.13
N HIS A 87 7.72 -2.18 5.43
CA HIS A 87 6.65 -2.67 4.56
C HIS A 87 5.36 -1.92 4.85
N GLN A 88 4.75 -1.32 3.83
CA GLN A 88 3.59 -0.46 3.97
C GLN A 88 2.58 -0.68 2.84
N TRP A 89 1.29 -0.49 3.17
CA TRP A 89 0.25 -0.30 2.18
C TRP A 89 0.09 1.18 1.85
N ARG A 90 -0.04 1.49 0.56
CA ARG A 90 -0.25 2.82 0.02
C ARG A 90 -1.24 2.74 -1.13
N SER A 91 -1.94 3.83 -1.43
CA SER A 91 -2.92 3.86 -2.52
C SER A 91 -2.50 4.85 -3.59
N ASP A 92 -2.73 4.49 -4.85
CA ASP A 92 -2.62 5.37 -6.02
C ASP A 92 -3.84 5.18 -6.94
N ALA A 93 -3.82 5.71 -8.17
CA ALA A 93 -4.96 5.60 -9.09
C ALA A 93 -5.29 4.16 -9.51
N SER A 94 -4.37 3.21 -9.32
CA SER A 94 -4.59 1.78 -9.57
C SER A 94 -5.16 1.02 -8.36
N GLY A 95 -5.31 1.69 -7.21
CA GLY A 95 -5.82 1.12 -5.97
C GLY A 95 -4.73 0.92 -4.91
N ALA A 96 -4.99 0.00 -3.97
CA ALA A 96 -4.07 -0.30 -2.87
C ALA A 96 -2.87 -1.14 -3.34
N ARG A 97 -1.68 -0.76 -2.91
CA ARG A 97 -0.40 -1.34 -3.30
C ARG A 97 0.49 -1.60 -2.10
N GLN A 98 1.17 -2.73 -2.15
CA GLN A 98 2.25 -3.07 -1.22
C GLN A 98 3.53 -2.38 -1.65
N VAL A 99 4.18 -1.70 -0.73
CA VAL A 99 5.42 -0.95 -0.97
C VAL A 99 6.42 -1.28 0.13
N LEU A 100 7.63 -1.63 -0.26
CA LEU A 100 8.79 -1.62 0.62
C LEU A 100 9.45 -0.25 0.52
N ALA A 101 9.22 0.61 1.52
CA ALA A 101 9.84 1.91 1.59
C ALA A 101 11.16 1.81 2.34
N MET A 102 12.21 2.37 1.76
CA MET A 102 13.56 2.37 2.32
C MET A 102 14.08 3.79 2.50
N ARG A 103 14.94 3.98 3.50
CA ARG A 103 15.88 5.10 3.55
C ARG A 103 17.24 4.58 3.14
N VAL A 104 17.79 5.15 2.08
CA VAL A 104 19.06 4.71 1.49
C VAL A 104 20.07 5.86 1.46
N ASN A 105 21.36 5.53 1.46
CA ASN A 105 22.42 6.52 1.38
C ASN A 105 23.64 5.97 0.65
N ALA A 106 24.50 6.87 0.18
CA ALA A 106 25.82 6.57 -0.36
C ALA A 106 26.73 7.78 -0.13
N LYS A 107 28.04 7.55 -0.12
CA LYS A 107 29.02 8.62 -0.01
C LYS A 107 28.95 9.56 -1.21
N ASN A 108 29.13 10.85 -0.94
CA ASN A 108 29.25 11.90 -1.94
C ASN A 108 30.68 11.99 -2.48
N GLY A 109 30.95 12.98 -3.36
CA GLY A 109 32.28 13.20 -3.94
C GLY A 109 33.38 13.59 -2.95
N TYR A 110 33.04 13.89 -1.70
CA TYR A 110 33.97 14.22 -0.61
C TYR A 110 34.20 13.03 0.34
N GLY A 111 33.64 11.85 0.04
CA GLY A 111 33.83 10.63 0.83
C GLY A 111 32.96 10.50 2.08
N GLY A 112 32.04 11.43 2.32
CA GLY A 112 31.10 11.43 3.45
C GLY A 112 29.69 11.03 3.06
N TYR A 113 28.93 10.47 4.00
CA TYR A 113 27.47 10.29 3.85
C TYR A 113 26.76 11.62 4.09
N GLY A 114 25.84 11.97 3.21
CA GLY A 114 24.97 13.15 3.35
C GLY A 114 23.57 12.76 3.83
N ASP A 115 22.56 13.48 3.36
CA ASP A 115 21.16 13.16 3.65
C ASP A 115 20.74 11.86 2.99
N SER A 116 20.02 11.03 3.75
CA SER A 116 19.43 9.81 3.21
C SER A 116 18.22 10.12 2.33
N LYS A 117 18.10 9.37 1.24
CA LYS A 117 17.01 9.50 0.27
C LYS A 117 15.95 8.43 0.49
N PRO A 118 14.66 8.76 0.33
CA PRO A 118 13.62 7.74 0.29
C PRO A 118 13.71 6.97 -1.03
N PHE A 119 13.44 5.67 -0.98
CA PHE A 119 13.28 4.81 -2.15
C PHE A 119 12.14 3.84 -1.92
N ASN A 120 11.24 3.71 -2.89
CA ASN A 120 10.09 2.81 -2.80
C ASN A 120 10.24 1.68 -3.82
N CYS A 121 10.21 0.44 -3.36
CA CYS A 121 9.99 -0.71 -4.21
C CYS A 121 8.53 -1.12 -4.15
N PHE A 122 7.90 -1.20 -5.32
CA PHE A 122 6.53 -1.68 -5.41
C PHE A 122 6.55 -3.20 -5.43
N LEU A 123 5.70 -3.81 -4.62
CA LEU A 123 5.69 -5.25 -4.45
C LEU A 123 4.57 -5.89 -5.26
N ASN A 124 4.72 -7.18 -5.55
CA ASN A 124 3.65 -7.99 -6.12
C ASN A 124 2.47 -8.10 -5.12
N HIS A 125 1.35 -8.66 -5.56
CA HIS A 125 0.14 -8.76 -4.73
C HIS A 125 0.33 -9.55 -3.44
N ASN A 126 1.34 -10.42 -3.37
CA ASN A 126 1.64 -11.24 -2.20
C ASN A 126 2.67 -10.59 -1.26
N GLY A 127 3.28 -9.47 -1.64
CA GLY A 127 4.30 -8.79 -0.84
C GLY A 127 5.64 -9.52 -0.74
N THR A 128 5.86 -10.59 -1.52
CA THR A 128 7.04 -11.46 -1.40
C THR A 128 8.12 -11.18 -2.44
N GLY A 129 7.82 -10.32 -3.42
CA GLY A 129 8.71 -10.00 -4.52
C GLY A 129 8.36 -8.66 -5.15
N LEU A 130 9.21 -8.20 -6.07
CA LEU A 130 8.97 -6.96 -6.81
C LEU A 130 7.79 -7.08 -7.78
N SER A 131 7.01 -6.00 -7.89
CA SER A 131 6.01 -5.82 -8.94
C SER A 131 6.69 -5.59 -10.29
N SER A 132 5.99 -5.89 -11.39
CA SER A 132 6.39 -5.44 -12.73
C SER A 132 6.26 -3.91 -12.90
N VAL A 133 5.44 -3.25 -12.06
CA VAL A 133 5.19 -1.80 -12.12
C VAL A 133 5.91 -1.10 -10.96
N GLN A 134 7.08 -0.52 -11.21
CA GLN A 134 7.95 0.12 -10.19
C GLN A 134 7.76 1.64 -10.07
N HIS A 135 6.54 2.13 -10.24
CA HIS A 135 6.19 3.55 -10.11
C HIS A 135 4.74 3.70 -9.66
N TRP A 136 4.39 4.85 -9.09
CA TRP A 136 2.99 5.21 -8.80
C TRP A 136 2.20 5.38 -10.09
N VAL A 137 0.96 4.88 -10.10
CA VAL A 137 0.01 5.10 -11.19
C VAL A 137 -0.80 6.36 -10.90
N ASN A 138 -0.83 7.27 -11.87
CA ASN A 138 -1.60 8.52 -11.82
C ASN A 138 -2.92 8.41 -12.56
#